data_AF-A0A6M1SMW3-F1
#
_entry.id   AF-A0A6M1SMW3-F1
#
_cell.length_a   1.000
_cell.length_b   1.000
_cell.length_c   1.000
_cell.angle_alpha   90.00
_cell.angle_beta   90.00
_cell.angle_gamma   90.00
#
_symmetry.space_group_name_H-M   'P 1'
#
loop_
_entity.id
_entity.type
_entity.pdbx_description
1 polymer ?
#
loop_
_entity_poly.entity_id
_entity_poly.type
_entity_poly.pdbx_seq_one_letter_code
_entity_poly.pdbx_strand_id
1 'polypeptide(L)'
;MRFVLLLVAFLISLTPARADVIDDALNAAASYLAAASPQMAKDEFGVDVGAYRDALTSGSFTSRHWGQSLAVDVRRSGDGGDCARFAAFVTSPPQNGAITLSLCPQFINGGTLELRTLTILHEMVHVVAGPNECRAMAFAARVEFLATGGFTPVDRYWQANGCGGSGFALP
;
A
#
# COMPACT_ATOMS: atom_id res chain seq x y z
N MET A 1 -21.75 36.26 -51.62
CA MET A 1 -22.37 35.69 -50.40
C MET A 1 -21.61 34.41 -50.07
N ARG A 2 -20.60 34.48 -49.18
CA ARG A 2 -20.66 34.00 -47.78
C ARG A 2 -21.16 32.55 -47.66
N PHE A 3 -20.25 31.58 -47.64
CA PHE A 3 -20.43 30.32 -46.91
C PHE A 3 -19.19 30.12 -46.04
N VAL A 4 -19.33 30.64 -44.82
CA VAL A 4 -18.35 30.62 -43.73
C VAL A 4 -18.71 29.44 -42.83
N LEU A 5 -17.69 28.63 -42.52
CA LEU A 5 -17.49 27.78 -41.35
C LEU A 5 -18.69 27.06 -40.70
N LEU A 6 -18.60 25.72 -40.66
CA LEU A 6 -19.04 24.93 -39.51
C LEU A 6 -17.94 23.93 -39.15
N LEU A 7 -16.84 24.44 -38.58
CA LEU A 7 -15.89 23.66 -37.79
C LEU A 7 -16.38 23.77 -36.34
N VAL A 8 -17.38 22.95 -35.98
CA VAL A 8 -17.88 22.87 -34.60
C VAL A 8 -16.83 22.13 -33.79
N ALA A 9 -16.18 22.90 -32.93
CA ALA A 9 -15.17 22.48 -31.98
C ALA A 9 -15.69 21.35 -31.09
N PHE A 10 -15.16 20.14 -31.28
CA PHE A 10 -15.20 19.08 -30.27
C PHE A 10 -14.01 19.28 -29.32
N LEU A 11 -14.01 20.42 -28.63
CA LEU A 11 -13.15 20.63 -27.46
C LEU A 11 -13.81 19.89 -26.30
N ILE A 12 -13.59 18.58 -26.26
CA ILE A 12 -13.81 17.78 -25.05
C ILE A 12 -12.96 18.44 -23.97
N SER A 13 -13.61 19.10 -23.03
CA SER A 13 -13.01 19.51 -21.77
C SER A 13 -12.51 18.26 -21.05
N LEU A 14 -11.29 17.83 -21.35
CA LEU A 14 -10.54 16.89 -20.56
C LEU A 14 -10.21 17.61 -19.25
N THR A 15 -11.17 17.69 -18.34
CA THR A 15 -10.85 17.92 -16.94
C THR A 15 -9.88 16.81 -16.55
N PRO A 16 -8.65 17.11 -16.10
CA PRO A 16 -7.80 16.06 -15.56
C PRO A 16 -8.60 15.42 -14.44
N ALA A 17 -8.88 14.12 -14.56
CA ALA A 17 -9.40 13.37 -13.43
C ALA A 17 -8.35 13.55 -12.34
N ARG A 18 -8.67 14.27 -11.26
CA ARG A 18 -7.78 14.33 -10.11
C ARG A 18 -7.67 12.89 -9.64
N ALA A 19 -6.49 12.32 -9.82
CA ALA A 19 -6.18 11.01 -9.26
C ALA A 19 -6.45 11.08 -7.77
N ASP A 20 -7.15 10.06 -7.28
CA ASP A 20 -7.47 9.93 -5.87
C ASP A 20 -6.19 9.66 -5.09
N VAL A 21 -6.01 10.28 -3.92
CA VAL A 21 -4.80 10.12 -3.09
C VAL A 21 -4.55 8.66 -2.69
N ILE A 22 -5.61 7.84 -2.66
CA ILE A 22 -5.53 6.40 -2.42
C ILE A 22 -4.96 5.70 -3.65
N ASP A 23 -5.50 6.00 -4.84
CA ASP A 23 -5.02 5.44 -6.10
C ASP A 23 -3.55 5.81 -6.34
N ASP A 24 -3.17 7.07 -6.07
CA ASP A 24 -1.77 7.51 -6.17
C ASP A 24 -0.84 6.70 -5.26
N ALA A 25 -1.24 6.48 -4.01
CA ALA A 25 -0.45 5.72 -3.04
C ALA A 25 -0.35 4.23 -3.41
N LEU A 26 -1.45 3.61 -3.86
CA LEU A 26 -1.48 2.22 -4.33
C LEU A 26 -0.61 2.04 -5.59
N ASN A 27 -0.74 2.95 -6.56
CA ASN A 27 0.05 2.92 -7.79
C ASN A 27 1.55 3.14 -7.53
N ALA A 28 1.89 4.05 -6.61
CA ALA A 28 3.27 4.26 -6.18
C ALA A 28 3.83 3.01 -5.47
N ALA A 29 3.07 2.40 -4.56
CA ALA A 29 3.47 1.17 -3.87
C ALA A 29 3.69 0.01 -4.86
N ALA A 30 2.77 -0.17 -5.83
CA ALA A 30 2.90 -1.17 -6.89
C ALA A 30 4.14 -0.91 -7.76
N SER A 31 4.42 0.34 -8.09
CA SER A 31 5.60 0.74 -8.86
C SER A 31 6.90 0.46 -8.10
N TYR A 32 6.94 0.77 -6.80
CA TYR A 32 8.09 0.49 -5.94
C TYR A 32 8.34 -1.01 -5.82
N LEU A 33 7.28 -1.80 -5.58
CA LEU A 33 7.39 -3.25 -5.55
C LEU A 33 7.91 -3.80 -6.89
N ALA A 34 7.39 -3.31 -8.01
CA ALA A 34 7.83 -3.76 -9.34
C ALA A 34 9.32 -3.47 -9.59
N ALA A 35 9.80 -2.29 -9.18
CA ALA A 35 11.21 -1.92 -9.28
C ALA A 35 12.12 -2.73 -8.33
N ALA A 36 11.65 -3.02 -7.12
CA ALA A 36 12.38 -3.80 -6.13
C ALA A 36 12.42 -5.31 -6.43
N SER A 37 11.32 -5.85 -6.99
CA SER A 37 11.08 -7.30 -7.17
C SER A 37 12.25 -8.09 -7.80
N PRO A 38 12.96 -7.60 -8.84
CA PRO A 38 14.08 -8.33 -9.43
C PRO A 38 15.24 -8.62 -8.46
N GLN A 39 15.33 -7.87 -7.36
CA GLN A 39 16.39 -7.97 -6.35
C GLN A 39 15.92 -8.64 -5.04
N MET A 40 14.66 -9.03 -4.95
CA MET A 40 14.07 -9.64 -3.75
C MET A 40 14.06 -11.17 -3.85
N ALA A 41 14.17 -11.84 -2.71
CA ALA A 41 13.89 -13.27 -2.67
C ALA A 41 12.39 -13.53 -2.93
N LYS A 42 12.03 -14.76 -3.35
CA LYS A 42 10.61 -15.14 -3.50
C LYS A 42 9.84 -15.08 -2.17
N ASP A 43 10.56 -15.35 -1.09
CA ASP A 43 10.12 -15.22 0.29
C ASP A 43 11.09 -14.26 0.98
N GLU A 44 10.64 -13.05 1.24
CA GLU A 44 11.46 -11.98 1.83
C GLU A 44 10.88 -11.68 3.23
N PHE A 45 11.68 -11.87 4.27
CA PHE A 45 11.24 -11.73 5.67
C PHE A 45 10.00 -12.57 6.06
N GLY A 46 9.75 -13.70 5.39
CA GLY A 46 8.53 -14.50 5.61
C GLY A 46 7.30 -13.98 4.86
N VAL A 47 7.49 -13.04 3.93
CA VAL A 47 6.44 -12.53 3.04
C VAL A 47 6.61 -13.15 1.66
N ASP A 48 5.56 -13.79 1.16
CA ASP A 48 5.50 -14.28 -0.20
C ASP A 48 5.40 -13.09 -1.18
N VAL A 49 6.49 -12.77 -1.88
CA VAL A 49 6.55 -11.60 -2.76
C VAL A 49 5.59 -11.73 -3.95
N GLY A 50 5.32 -12.95 -4.41
CA GLY A 50 4.33 -13.21 -5.47
C GLY A 50 2.92 -12.91 -4.98
N ALA A 51 2.52 -13.47 -3.84
CA ALA A 51 1.20 -13.21 -3.27
C ALA A 51 1.02 -11.74 -2.86
N TYR A 52 2.08 -11.10 -2.36
CA TYR A 52 2.09 -9.67 -2.04
C TYR A 52 1.87 -8.80 -3.28
N ARG A 53 2.56 -9.08 -4.39
CA ARG A 53 2.31 -8.40 -5.66
C ARG A 53 0.88 -8.58 -6.11
N ASP A 54 0.37 -9.82 -6.13
CA ASP A 54 -0.98 -10.10 -6.63
C ASP A 54 -2.05 -9.42 -5.74
N ALA A 55 -1.85 -9.37 -4.43
CA ALA A 55 -2.69 -8.63 -3.49
C ALA A 55 -2.70 -7.12 -3.81
N LEU A 56 -1.53 -6.54 -4.05
CA LEU A 56 -1.37 -5.11 -4.31
C LEU A 56 -1.86 -4.68 -5.70
N THR A 57 -1.63 -5.47 -6.74
CA THR A 57 -1.93 -5.08 -8.13
C THR A 57 -3.29 -5.57 -8.62
N SER A 58 -3.69 -6.77 -8.20
CA SER A 58 -4.91 -7.42 -8.69
C SER A 58 -6.03 -7.40 -7.66
N GLY A 59 -5.73 -7.05 -6.41
CA GLY A 59 -6.69 -7.10 -5.30
C GLY A 59 -7.11 -8.52 -4.92
N SER A 60 -6.42 -9.56 -5.41
CA SER A 60 -6.74 -10.95 -5.13
C SER A 60 -5.46 -11.78 -5.10
N PHE A 61 -5.33 -12.67 -4.11
CA PHE A 61 -4.11 -13.45 -3.91
C PHE A 61 -4.39 -14.75 -3.17
N THR A 62 -3.45 -15.69 -3.21
CA THR A 62 -3.49 -16.91 -2.39
C THR A 62 -2.51 -16.76 -1.23
N SER A 63 -3.04 -16.72 -0.01
CA SER A 63 -2.22 -16.55 1.19
C SER A 63 -1.79 -17.89 1.77
N ARG A 64 -0.48 -18.09 1.91
CA ARG A 64 0.08 -19.19 2.72
C ARG A 64 -0.22 -19.02 4.20
N HIS A 65 -0.28 -17.79 4.70
CA HIS A 65 -0.56 -17.48 6.11
C HIS A 65 -2.02 -17.79 6.47
N TRP A 66 -2.97 -17.37 5.63
CA TRP A 66 -4.41 -17.58 5.89
C TRP A 66 -4.96 -18.89 5.33
N GLY A 67 -4.16 -19.64 4.55
CA GLY A 67 -4.51 -20.95 4.01
C GLY A 67 -5.61 -20.94 2.94
N GLN A 68 -5.90 -19.78 2.34
CA GLN A 68 -7.00 -19.61 1.38
C GLN A 68 -6.69 -18.50 0.37
N SER A 69 -7.45 -18.48 -0.73
CA SER A 69 -7.49 -17.34 -1.64
C SER A 69 -8.38 -16.24 -1.07
N LEU A 70 -7.90 -15.00 -1.15
CA LEU A 70 -8.51 -13.83 -0.53
C LEU A 70 -8.59 -12.68 -1.53
N ALA A 71 -9.59 -11.84 -1.37
CA ALA A 71 -9.63 -10.50 -1.93
C ALA A 71 -9.09 -9.46 -0.92
N VAL A 72 -8.48 -8.41 -1.42
CA VAL A 72 -8.16 -7.21 -0.64
C VAL A 72 -9.33 -6.25 -0.76
N ASP A 73 -9.92 -5.90 0.38
CA ASP A 73 -11.05 -4.96 0.45
C ASP A 73 -10.54 -3.63 1.02
N VAL A 74 -10.19 -2.70 0.13
CA VAL A 74 -9.69 -1.37 0.53
C VAL A 74 -10.86 -0.44 0.78
N ARG A 75 -10.95 0.10 2.00
CA ARG A 75 -12.05 0.98 2.43
C ARG A 75 -11.54 2.30 2.97
N ARG A 76 -12.27 3.36 2.67
CA ARG A 76 -12.19 4.60 3.45
C ARG A 76 -12.97 4.41 4.74
N SER A 77 -12.34 4.74 5.85
CA SER A 77 -12.94 4.69 7.18
C SER A 77 -13.20 6.10 7.71
N GLY A 78 -14.21 6.23 8.57
CA GLY A 78 -14.58 7.50 9.20
C GLY A 78 -13.74 7.84 10.43
N ASP A 79 -13.98 9.02 10.96
CA ASP A 79 -13.32 9.56 12.16
C ASP A 79 -13.85 8.84 13.41
N GLY A 80 -13.19 7.76 13.84
CA GLY A 80 -13.57 7.02 15.05
C GLY A 80 -12.89 5.66 15.18
N GLY A 81 -13.06 5.02 16.33
CA GLY A 81 -12.45 3.70 16.62
C GLY A 81 -10.93 3.72 16.43
N ASP A 82 -10.40 2.73 15.70
CA ASP A 82 -8.97 2.61 15.41
C ASP A 82 -8.42 3.79 14.58
N CYS A 83 -9.27 4.46 13.78
CA CYS A 83 -8.87 5.68 13.05
C CYS A 83 -8.60 6.89 13.94
N ALA A 84 -8.90 6.83 15.24
CA ALA A 84 -8.44 7.84 16.19
C ALA A 84 -6.93 7.76 16.46
N ARG A 85 -6.29 6.62 16.13
CA ARG A 85 -4.90 6.31 16.50
C ARG A 85 -4.00 6.01 15.31
N PHE A 86 -4.58 5.51 14.21
CA PHE A 86 -3.82 5.01 13.07
C PHE A 86 -4.16 5.75 11.77
N ALA A 87 -3.20 5.78 10.86
CA ALA A 87 -3.40 6.28 9.50
C ALA A 87 -4.08 5.22 8.60
N ALA A 88 -3.79 3.94 8.85
CA ALA A 88 -4.46 2.81 8.25
C ALA A 88 -4.40 1.62 9.22
N PHE A 89 -5.21 0.60 8.99
CA PHE A 89 -5.11 -0.67 9.72
C PHE A 89 -5.77 -1.80 8.92
N VAL A 90 -5.36 -3.04 9.20
CA VAL A 90 -5.97 -4.24 8.64
C VAL A 90 -6.88 -4.92 9.64
N THR A 91 -8.13 -5.19 9.23
CA THR A 91 -9.04 -6.03 10.03
C THR A 91 -8.72 -7.49 9.78
N SER A 92 -8.24 -8.18 10.82
CA SER A 92 -7.89 -9.61 10.79
C SER A 92 -8.63 -10.38 11.90
N PRO A 93 -8.90 -11.69 11.73
CA PRO A 93 -8.63 -12.51 10.55
C PRO A 93 -9.55 -12.15 9.35
N PRO A 94 -9.28 -12.69 8.13
CA PRO A 94 -10.13 -12.49 6.97
C PRO A 94 -11.60 -12.88 7.23
N GLN A 95 -12.53 -12.15 6.63
CA GLN A 95 -13.97 -12.37 6.73
C GLN A 95 -14.58 -12.51 5.34
N ASN A 96 -15.42 -13.53 5.14
CA ASN A 96 -16.12 -13.77 3.87
C ASN A 96 -15.21 -13.79 2.63
N GLY A 97 -14.02 -14.39 2.75
CA GLY A 97 -13.05 -14.47 1.65
C GLY A 97 -12.31 -13.16 1.34
N ALA A 98 -12.39 -12.16 2.21
CA ALA A 98 -11.68 -10.90 2.07
C ALA A 98 -10.94 -10.50 3.35
N ILE A 99 -9.88 -9.71 3.21
CA ILE A 99 -9.20 -9.04 4.31
C ILE A 99 -9.26 -7.54 4.05
N THR A 100 -9.74 -6.79 5.04
CA THR A 100 -10.08 -5.38 4.86
C THR A 100 -8.91 -4.49 5.27
N LEU A 101 -8.43 -3.66 4.35
CA LEU A 101 -7.51 -2.56 4.59
C LEU A 101 -8.33 -1.28 4.77
N SER A 102 -8.37 -0.75 5.99
CA SER A 102 -9.04 0.51 6.31
C SER A 102 -8.07 1.68 6.22
N LEU A 103 -8.41 2.69 5.43
CA LEU A 103 -7.65 3.92 5.26
C LEU A 103 -8.35 5.06 6.02
N CYS A 104 -7.68 5.59 7.03
CA CYS A 104 -8.22 6.57 7.96
C CYS A 104 -7.99 8.01 7.48
N PRO A 105 -8.70 9.01 8.06
CA PRO A 105 -8.57 10.41 7.68
C PRO A 105 -7.13 10.95 7.74
N GLN A 106 -6.31 10.46 8.67
CA GLN A 106 -4.91 10.87 8.77
C GLN A 106 -4.09 10.47 7.52
N PHE A 107 -4.36 9.29 6.94
CA PHE A 107 -3.76 8.88 5.67
C PHE A 107 -4.21 9.78 4.52
N ILE A 108 -5.50 10.11 4.46
CA ILE A 108 -6.07 10.92 3.37
C ILE A 108 -5.56 12.37 3.45
N ASN A 109 -5.66 12.99 4.62
CA ASN A 109 -5.52 14.43 4.78
C ASN A 109 -4.11 14.89 5.19
N GLY A 110 -3.28 14.02 5.77
CA GLY A 110 -2.06 14.44 6.49
C GLY A 110 -0.73 14.00 5.89
N GLY A 111 -0.70 13.01 4.99
CA GLY A 111 0.55 12.42 4.50
C GLY A 111 1.19 13.13 3.30
N THR A 112 2.49 12.91 3.08
CA THR A 112 3.11 13.04 1.75
C THR A 112 2.80 11.80 0.90
N LEU A 113 3.15 11.80 -0.38
CA LEU A 113 2.99 10.59 -1.19
C LEU A 113 3.86 9.46 -0.64
N GLU A 114 5.11 9.76 -0.27
CA GLU A 114 6.08 8.80 0.28
C GLU A 114 5.55 8.14 1.56
N LEU A 115 5.03 8.93 2.51
CA LEU A 115 4.47 8.37 3.74
C LEU A 115 3.23 7.50 3.48
N ARG A 116 2.39 7.88 2.52
CA ARG A 116 1.23 7.05 2.13
C ARG A 116 1.69 5.76 1.44
N THR A 117 2.68 5.84 0.56
CA THR A 117 3.27 4.67 -0.11
C THR A 117 3.88 3.72 0.92
N LEU A 118 4.67 4.20 1.87
CA LEU A 118 5.18 3.40 2.99
C LEU A 118 4.04 2.75 3.77
N THR A 119 2.98 3.51 4.09
CA THR A 119 1.82 3.00 4.84
C THR A 119 1.13 1.86 4.08
N ILE A 120 0.89 2.01 2.78
CA ILE A 120 0.34 0.94 1.94
C ILE A 120 1.28 -0.27 1.93
N LEU A 121 2.58 -0.04 1.74
CA LEU A 121 3.56 -1.14 1.71
C LEU A 121 3.55 -1.93 3.02
N HIS A 122 3.49 -1.21 4.14
CA HIS A 122 3.44 -1.77 5.50
C HIS A 122 2.16 -2.59 5.74
N GLU A 123 0.99 -1.97 5.57
CA GLU A 123 -0.30 -2.63 5.85
C GLU A 123 -0.54 -3.84 4.94
N MET A 124 -0.06 -3.80 3.70
CA MET A 124 -0.18 -4.93 2.78
C MET A 124 0.60 -6.16 3.26
N VAL A 125 1.64 -5.99 4.10
CA VAL A 125 2.30 -7.13 4.75
C VAL A 125 1.38 -7.78 5.77
N HIS A 126 0.57 -7.01 6.49
CA HIS A 126 -0.45 -7.56 7.39
C HIS A 126 -1.55 -8.29 6.65
N VAL A 127 -1.97 -7.76 5.49
CA VAL A 127 -2.88 -8.42 4.56
C VAL A 127 -2.35 -9.81 4.17
N VAL A 128 -1.08 -9.92 3.77
CA VAL A 128 -0.55 -11.16 3.17
C VAL A 128 0.03 -12.15 4.19
N ALA A 129 0.74 -11.64 5.20
CA ALA A 129 1.58 -12.44 6.11
C ALA A 129 1.21 -12.29 7.60
N GLY A 130 0.21 -11.46 7.95
CA GLY A 130 -0.28 -11.29 9.32
C GLY A 130 0.43 -10.19 10.14
N PRO A 131 0.04 -10.00 11.42
CA PRO A 131 0.19 -8.75 12.18
C PRO A 131 1.56 -8.50 12.82
N ASN A 132 2.67 -8.94 12.23
CA ASN A 132 4.00 -8.65 12.79
C ASN A 132 4.51 -7.29 12.29
N GLU A 133 4.42 -6.27 13.15
CA GLU A 133 4.83 -4.87 12.88
C GLU A 133 6.29 -4.75 12.39
N CYS A 134 7.22 -5.48 13.02
CA CYS A 134 8.64 -5.41 12.68
C CYS A 134 8.94 -6.01 11.30
N ARG A 135 8.30 -7.14 10.98
CA ARG A 135 8.35 -7.72 9.64
C ARG A 135 7.78 -6.77 8.60
N ALA A 136 6.61 -6.20 8.89
CA ALA A 136 5.92 -5.29 7.97
C ALA A 136 6.77 -4.07 7.66
N MET A 137 7.36 -3.44 8.69
CA MET A 137 8.21 -2.28 8.49
C MET A 137 9.54 -2.62 7.82
N ALA A 138 10.20 -3.73 8.18
CA ALA A 138 11.44 -4.16 7.53
C ALA A 138 11.24 -4.45 6.04
N PHE A 139 10.16 -5.16 5.70
CA PHE A 139 9.80 -5.44 4.31
C PHE A 139 9.49 -4.16 3.54
N ALA A 140 8.68 -3.26 4.10
CA ALA A 140 8.32 -2.01 3.44
C ALA A 140 9.55 -1.11 3.19
N ALA A 141 10.42 -0.94 4.19
CA ALA A 141 11.67 -0.19 4.05
C ALA A 141 12.61 -0.82 3.02
N ARG A 142 12.68 -2.16 2.97
CA ARG A 142 13.47 -2.88 1.96
C ARG A 142 12.96 -2.64 0.54
N VAL A 143 11.64 -2.64 0.34
CA VAL A 143 11.03 -2.31 -0.96
C VAL A 143 11.37 -0.87 -1.37
N GLU A 144 11.20 0.11 -0.47
CA GLU A 144 11.57 1.51 -0.76
C GLU A 144 13.05 1.65 -1.12
N PHE A 145 13.93 1.03 -0.32
CA PHE A 145 15.38 1.09 -0.52
C PHE A 145 15.81 0.50 -1.87
N LEU A 146 15.30 -0.67 -2.22
CA LEU A 146 15.62 -1.31 -3.50
C LEU A 146 15.04 -0.56 -4.71
N ALA A 147 13.88 0.10 -4.54
CA ALA A 147 13.22 0.85 -5.60
C ALA A 147 13.85 2.22 -5.85
N THR A 148 14.31 2.90 -4.80
CA THR A 148 14.68 4.33 -4.86
C THR A 148 16.10 4.64 -4.41
N GLY A 149 16.79 3.69 -3.77
CA GLY A 149 18.10 3.89 -3.14
C GLY A 149 18.04 4.50 -1.73
N GLY A 150 16.85 4.77 -1.20
CA GLY A 150 16.62 5.25 0.16
C GLY A 150 15.28 4.75 0.70
N PHE A 151 15.00 4.99 1.98
CA PHE A 151 13.70 4.65 2.58
C PHE A 151 13.26 5.74 3.56
N THR A 152 11.97 5.80 3.82
CA THR A 152 11.39 6.79 4.74
C THR A 152 11.91 6.56 6.16
N PRO A 153 12.40 7.59 6.88
CA PRO A 153 12.92 7.40 8.25
C PRO A 153 11.85 6.92 9.23
N VAL A 154 12.09 5.78 9.86
CA VAL A 154 11.13 5.07 10.73
C VAL A 154 11.67 4.74 12.12
N ASP A 155 12.77 5.37 12.55
CA ASP A 155 13.47 5.06 13.82
C ASP A 155 12.53 5.08 15.03
N ARG A 156 11.68 6.10 15.12
CA ARG A 156 10.71 6.24 16.22
C ARG A 156 9.69 5.10 16.22
N TYR A 157 9.17 4.73 15.05
CA TYR A 157 8.24 3.62 14.90
C TYR A 157 8.93 2.30 15.25
N TRP A 158 10.14 2.09 14.74
CA TRP A 158 10.94 0.89 14.97
C TRP A 158 11.25 0.68 16.46
N GLN A 159 11.63 1.75 17.16
CA GLN A 159 11.87 1.72 18.60
C GLN A 159 10.58 1.49 19.38
N ALA A 160 9.50 2.17 19.03
CA ALA A 160 8.21 2.05 19.74
C ALA A 160 7.64 0.62 19.68
N ASN A 161 7.91 -0.11 18.60
CA ASN A 161 7.50 -1.50 18.42
C ASN A 161 8.54 -2.52 18.92
N GLY A 162 9.65 -2.07 19.54
CA GLY A 162 10.68 -2.97 20.10
C GLY A 162 11.44 -3.78 19.04
N CYS A 163 11.51 -3.29 17.80
CA CYS A 163 11.97 -4.10 16.67
C CYS A 163 13.48 -4.42 16.66
N GLY A 164 14.28 -3.75 17.50
CA GLY A 164 15.72 -4.02 17.63
C GLY A 164 16.09 -5.44 18.06
N GLY A 165 15.16 -6.18 18.68
CA GLY A 165 15.34 -7.59 19.07
C GLY A 165 14.55 -8.60 18.22
N SER A 166 13.90 -8.15 17.13
CA SER A 166 12.87 -8.94 16.42
C SER A 166 13.40 -9.97 15.42
N GLY A 167 14.70 -9.97 15.14
CA GLY A 167 15.31 -10.77 14.07
C GLY A 167 15.13 -10.18 12.66
N PHE A 168 14.38 -9.08 12.51
CA PHE A 168 14.29 -8.28 11.30
C PHE A 168 15.24 -7.08 11.38
N ALA A 169 15.66 -6.55 10.23
CA ALA A 169 16.56 -5.41 10.14
C ALA A 169 16.08 -4.41 9.07
N LEU A 170 16.33 -3.13 9.31
CA LEU A 170 16.16 -2.08 8.31
C LEU A 170 17.38 -2.07 7.33
N PRO A 171 17.21 -1.59 6.09
CA PRO A 171 18.30 -1.49 5.10
C PRO A 171 19.42 -0.53 5.47
#